data_AF-A0A9W9TQ67-F1
#
_entry.id   AF-A0A9W9TQ67-F1
#
_cell.length_a   1.000
_cell.length_b   1.000
_cell.length_c   1.000
_cell.angle_alpha   90.00
_cell.angle_beta   90.00
_cell.angle_gamma   90.00
#
_symmetry.space_group_name_H-M   'P 1'
#
loop_
_entity.id
_entity.type
_entity.pdbx_description
1 polymer ?
#
loop_
_entity_poly.entity_id
_entity_poly.type
_entity_poly.pdbx_seq_one_letter_code
_entity_poly.pdbx_strand_id
1 'polypeptide(L)'
;MADGKPQHRAAQPTSNNYDANSLTHQFEQLMRTKRFNQLQDSARSRTASHSPAPTANHSIPPPSRAPPPPPSMGAAPATAHHQSASPSPALRGLPIMPSPPQDPASLKFFNLLKGLSVTPTKYENPGLLDEALCVIPLDRLYSEAEEESQIMQAQAASVGGKPEWGYQDCVIKALLRWFKRSFFKFVNNPPCTQCCMPTIAQGMTPPSPDETARGATRVELYRCSEPRCGAYERFPRYSDVWQLLQTRRGRAGEWANCFSMFCRAVGARVRWVWNAEDHVWTEVYSEHQRRWVHVDACEEAFDNPRLYAEGWRRKISYCVAFGIDGATDVTRRYVRNFNKHGSPRTRASEEVVLWSIHEIRRKRRENMAKSDQARLMKEDEREERELRGFTASALAAEINNILPRSLVGRPDAQKHADALQEAQSEWLSARGHGHSGPDRSRDGR
;
A
#
# COMPACT_ATOMS: atom_id res chain seq x y z
N MET A 1 67.88 -3.96 -59.98
CA MET A 1 68.30 -3.18 -58.78
C MET A 1 66.99 -2.70 -58.17
N ALA A 2 66.44 -3.45 -57.21
CA ALA A 2 66.38 -3.13 -55.77
C ALA A 2 65.56 -1.85 -55.48
N ASP A 3 64.69 -1.71 -54.48
CA ASP A 3 63.92 -2.55 -53.56
C ASP A 3 63.09 -1.54 -52.70
N GLY A 4 61.99 -1.95 -52.06
CA GLY A 4 61.55 -1.30 -50.79
C GLY A 4 60.55 -0.13 -50.79
N LYS A 5 59.33 -0.38 -50.26
CA LYS A 5 58.32 0.60 -49.79
C LYS A 5 58.80 1.41 -48.56
N PRO A 6 58.11 2.53 -48.21
CA PRO A 6 57.17 2.46 -47.08
C PRO A 6 55.84 3.21 -47.26
N GLN A 7 54.85 2.79 -46.47
CA GLN A 7 53.49 3.35 -46.34
C GLN A 7 53.47 4.71 -45.63
N HIS A 8 52.56 5.63 -46.01
CA HIS A 8 52.01 6.64 -45.09
C HIS A 8 50.54 7.01 -45.40
N ARG A 9 49.66 6.44 -44.58
CA ARG A 9 48.50 7.03 -43.86
C ARG A 9 47.62 8.08 -44.58
N ALA A 10 46.38 7.67 -44.86
CA ALA A 10 45.25 8.55 -45.16
C ALA A 10 44.93 9.47 -43.97
N ALA A 11 44.75 10.77 -44.24
CA ALA A 11 44.29 11.76 -43.27
C ALA A 11 42.77 11.61 -43.05
N GLN A 12 42.36 11.45 -41.79
CA GLN A 12 40.97 11.51 -41.36
C GLN A 12 40.50 12.97 -41.23
N PRO A 13 39.21 13.26 -41.45
CA PRO A 13 38.63 14.58 -41.24
C PRO A 13 38.55 14.93 -39.75
N THR A 14 38.93 16.17 -39.44
CA THR A 14 38.91 16.77 -38.10
C THR A 14 37.49 16.91 -37.54
N SER A 15 37.39 16.64 -36.24
CA SER A 15 36.20 16.66 -35.39
C SER A 15 35.33 17.91 -35.50
N ASN A 16 34.02 17.70 -35.71
CA ASN A 16 32.98 18.67 -35.38
C ASN A 16 33.00 18.94 -33.88
N ASN A 17 33.47 20.13 -33.49
CA ASN A 17 33.42 20.61 -32.12
C ASN A 17 31.97 21.02 -31.81
N TYR A 18 31.22 20.12 -31.16
CA TYR A 18 29.88 20.42 -30.64
C TYR A 18 30.02 21.20 -29.33
N ASP A 19 29.69 22.49 -29.37
CA ASP A 19 29.68 23.35 -28.19
C ASP A 19 28.37 23.19 -27.42
N ALA A 20 28.43 22.49 -26.28
CA ALA A 20 27.30 22.24 -25.40
C ALA A 20 26.69 23.54 -24.82
N ASN A 21 27.48 24.62 -24.73
CA ASN A 21 26.98 25.90 -24.24
C ASN A 21 26.07 26.59 -25.27
N SER A 22 26.39 26.43 -26.56
CA SER A 22 25.54 26.93 -27.65
C SER A 22 24.17 26.23 -27.68
N LEU A 23 24.15 24.91 -27.49
CA LEU A 23 22.90 24.12 -27.41
C LEU A 23 22.07 24.50 -26.18
N THR A 24 22.73 24.76 -25.05
CA THR A 24 22.05 25.20 -23.82
C THR A 24 21.41 26.58 -24.01
N HIS A 25 22.12 27.53 -24.63
CA HIS A 25 21.55 28.84 -24.95
C HIS A 25 20.39 28.78 -25.95
N GLN A 26 20.49 27.93 -26.98
CA GLN A 26 19.39 27.71 -27.94
C GLN A 26 18.17 27.10 -27.25
N PHE A 27 18.37 26.15 -26.33
CA PHE A 27 17.30 25.54 -25.55
C PHE A 27 16.63 26.55 -24.61
N GLU A 28 17.41 27.37 -23.89
CA GLU A 28 16.86 28.43 -23.04
C GLU A 28 16.05 29.46 -23.82
N GLN A 29 16.52 29.85 -25.01
CA GLN A 29 15.82 30.79 -25.88
C GLN A 29 14.51 30.18 -26.42
N LEU A 30 14.51 28.90 -26.76
CA LEU A 30 13.31 28.17 -27.18
C LEU A 30 12.29 28.05 -26.05
N MET A 31 12.75 27.78 -24.81
CA MET A 31 11.88 27.70 -23.64
C MET A 31 11.30 29.07 -23.23
N ARG A 32 12.08 30.15 -23.35
CA ARG A 32 11.58 31.54 -23.15
C ARG A 32 10.51 31.90 -24.16
N THR A 33 10.73 31.56 -25.44
CA THR A 33 9.76 31.83 -26.52
C THR A 33 8.47 31.04 -26.31
N LYS A 34 8.56 29.77 -25.92
CA LYS A 34 7.40 28.93 -25.61
C LYS A 34 6.60 29.46 -24.41
N ARG A 35 7.27 29.93 -23.36
CA ARG A 35 6.63 30.51 -22.18
C ARG A 35 5.94 31.85 -22.49
N PHE A 36 6.53 32.68 -23.36
CA PHE A 36 5.93 33.94 -23.81
C PHE A 36 4.64 33.69 -24.62
N ASN A 37 4.67 32.75 -25.56
CA ASN A 37 3.49 32.39 -26.37
C ASN A 37 2.36 31.84 -25.49
N GLN A 38 2.68 31.01 -24.49
CA GLN A 38 1.70 30.44 -23.57
C GLN A 38 1.01 31.49 -22.67
N LEU A 39 1.73 32.55 -22.30
CA LEU A 39 1.16 33.69 -21.59
C LEU A 39 0.23 34.53 -22.48
N GLN A 40 0.57 34.68 -23.77
CA GLN A 40 -0.25 35.41 -24.74
C GLN A 40 -1.56 34.66 -25.06
N ASP A 41 -1.53 33.33 -25.14
CA ASP A 41 -2.71 32.48 -25.31
C ASP A 41 -3.62 32.49 -24.06
N SER A 42 -3.02 32.56 -22.87
CA SER A 42 -3.75 32.67 -21.60
C SER A 42 -4.45 34.03 -21.43
N ALA A 43 -3.88 35.10 -21.99
CA ALA A 43 -4.46 36.43 -21.99
C ALA A 43 -5.64 36.58 -22.98
N ARG A 44 -5.60 35.85 -24.10
CA ARG A 44 -6.69 35.85 -25.10
C ARG A 44 -7.94 35.09 -24.65
N SER A 45 -7.86 34.25 -23.62
CA SER A 45 -8.99 33.43 -23.14
C SER A 45 -9.84 34.08 -22.04
N ARG A 46 -9.59 35.36 -21.67
CA ARG A 46 -10.27 36.04 -20.53
C ARG A 46 -11.20 37.21 -20.89
N THR A 47 -11.80 37.23 -22.07
CA THR A 47 -12.81 38.24 -22.42
C THR A 47 -14.09 37.63 -22.99
N ALA A 48 -15.06 37.32 -22.10
CA ALA A 48 -16.53 37.27 -22.31
C ALA A 48 -17.18 36.81 -20.97
N SER A 49 -17.74 37.69 -20.11
CA SER A 49 -19.16 38.13 -20.00
C SER A 49 -20.15 36.95 -19.79
N HIS A 50 -21.15 36.89 -18.89
CA HIS A 50 -21.87 37.82 -18.01
C HIS A 50 -22.66 37.00 -16.94
N SER A 51 -23.02 37.61 -15.79
CA SER A 51 -24.03 37.13 -14.81
C SER A 51 -25.48 37.38 -15.32
N PRO A 52 -26.58 36.87 -14.71
CA PRO A 52 -27.05 37.20 -13.34
C PRO A 52 -27.77 36.07 -12.54
N ALA A 53 -28.00 36.33 -11.24
CA ALA A 53 -28.89 35.57 -10.34
C ALA A 53 -30.37 36.05 -10.46
N PRO A 54 -31.40 35.36 -9.90
CA PRO A 54 -31.71 35.50 -8.46
C PRO A 54 -32.32 34.28 -7.71
N THR A 55 -32.37 34.47 -6.39
CA THR A 55 -32.98 33.80 -5.21
C THR A 55 -34.22 32.88 -5.33
N ALA A 56 -34.26 31.83 -4.48
CA ALA A 56 -35.41 31.50 -3.60
C ALA A 56 -35.04 30.51 -2.47
N ASN A 57 -35.53 30.81 -1.26
CA ASN A 57 -35.51 30.02 -0.03
C ASN A 57 -36.21 28.67 -0.16
N HIS A 58 -35.70 27.61 0.46
CA HIS A 58 -36.52 26.62 1.20
C HIS A 58 -35.70 25.92 2.30
N SER A 59 -36.14 26.10 3.54
CA SER A 59 -35.68 25.42 4.75
C SER A 59 -36.44 24.09 4.91
N ILE A 60 -35.74 22.98 5.17
CA ILE A 60 -36.34 21.70 5.60
C ILE A 60 -35.47 21.09 6.74
N PRO A 61 -36.09 20.49 7.79
CA PRO A 61 -35.50 20.33 9.14
C PRO A 61 -34.75 18.99 9.35
N PRO A 62 -34.05 18.80 10.50
CA PRO A 62 -33.16 17.66 10.73
C PRO A 62 -33.91 16.39 11.18
N PRO A 63 -33.35 15.17 10.98
CA PRO A 63 -33.90 13.96 11.56
C PRO A 63 -33.48 13.80 13.04
N SER A 64 -34.47 13.89 13.92
CA SER A 64 -34.36 13.54 15.35
C SER A 64 -34.11 12.05 15.54
N ARG A 65 -33.12 11.73 16.39
CA ARG A 65 -32.76 10.38 16.83
C ARG A 65 -33.34 10.13 18.22
N ALA A 66 -34.30 9.21 18.34
CA ALA A 66 -34.78 8.73 19.65
C ALA A 66 -33.86 7.62 20.21
N PRO A 67 -33.71 7.51 21.55
CA PRO A 67 -32.89 6.50 22.21
C PRO A 67 -33.60 5.14 22.36
N PRO A 68 -32.87 4.03 22.63
CA PRO A 68 -33.45 2.69 22.75
C PRO A 68 -34.09 2.43 24.13
N PRO A 69 -35.10 1.55 24.23
CA PRO A 69 -35.69 1.13 25.51
C PRO A 69 -34.91 -0.03 26.20
N PRO A 70 -35.10 -0.25 27.52
CA PRO A 70 -34.39 -1.24 28.34
C PRO A 70 -34.99 -2.68 28.22
N PRO A 71 -34.34 -3.72 28.77
CA PRO A 71 -34.69 -5.12 28.47
C PRO A 71 -35.88 -5.60 29.31
N SER A 72 -36.76 -6.40 28.69
CA SER A 72 -37.80 -7.16 29.38
C SER A 72 -37.58 -8.65 29.19
N MET A 73 -37.76 -9.38 30.28
CA MET A 73 -37.66 -10.83 30.40
C MET A 73 -38.87 -11.53 29.77
N GLY A 74 -38.61 -12.66 29.10
CA GLY A 74 -39.51 -13.81 29.02
C GLY A 74 -40.55 -13.84 27.89
N ALA A 75 -40.32 -14.70 26.90
CA ALA A 75 -41.22 -15.79 26.46
C ALA A 75 -40.75 -16.35 25.11
N ALA A 76 -40.62 -17.68 25.01
CA ALA A 76 -40.24 -18.41 23.81
C ALA A 76 -41.25 -18.26 22.66
N PRO A 77 -40.81 -18.44 21.40
CA PRO A 77 -41.50 -19.43 20.59
C PRO A 77 -40.61 -20.27 19.66
N ALA A 78 -41.05 -21.53 19.51
CA ALA A 78 -40.90 -22.47 18.41
C ALA A 78 -39.72 -22.33 17.41
N THR A 79 -38.85 -23.33 17.47
CA THR A 79 -37.82 -23.64 16.48
C THR A 79 -38.41 -23.97 15.11
N ALA A 80 -38.23 -23.09 14.14
CA ALA A 80 -38.20 -23.44 12.72
C ALA A 80 -36.74 -23.48 12.27
N HIS A 81 -36.18 -24.69 12.12
CA HIS A 81 -34.85 -24.90 11.57
C HIS A 81 -34.83 -24.51 10.09
N HIS A 82 -34.41 -23.29 9.77
CA HIS A 82 -33.83 -23.00 8.46
C HIS A 82 -32.41 -23.56 8.42
N GLN A 83 -32.29 -24.79 7.91
CA GLN A 83 -30.99 -25.35 7.54
C GLN A 83 -30.43 -24.51 6.38
N SER A 84 -29.38 -23.73 6.66
CA SER A 84 -28.50 -23.21 5.63
C SER A 84 -27.84 -24.41 4.95
N ALA A 85 -28.31 -24.75 3.75
CA ALA A 85 -27.73 -25.83 2.96
C ALA A 85 -26.25 -25.51 2.69
N SER A 86 -25.36 -26.30 3.30
CA SER A 86 -23.96 -26.39 2.90
C SER A 86 -23.91 -26.74 1.40
N PRO A 87 -23.13 -26.03 0.56
CA PRO A 87 -23.07 -26.37 -0.84
C PRO A 87 -22.55 -27.80 -1.02
N SER A 88 -23.28 -28.58 -1.81
CA SER A 88 -22.95 -29.97 -2.15
C SER A 88 -21.50 -30.08 -2.63
N PRO A 89 -20.76 -31.13 -2.28
CA PRO A 89 -19.35 -31.32 -2.68
C PRO A 89 -19.14 -31.31 -4.21
N ALA A 90 -20.19 -31.53 -5.00
CA ALA A 90 -20.18 -31.45 -6.47
C ALA A 90 -19.98 -30.03 -7.04
N LEU A 91 -20.15 -28.97 -6.23
CA LEU A 91 -19.92 -27.58 -6.65
C LEU A 91 -18.51 -27.06 -6.30
N ARG A 92 -17.70 -27.85 -5.58
CA ARG A 92 -16.31 -27.49 -5.26
C ARG A 92 -15.44 -27.66 -6.51
N GLY A 93 -15.38 -26.63 -7.35
CA GLY A 93 -14.47 -26.57 -8.50
C GLY A 93 -15.04 -25.91 -9.75
N LEU A 94 -16.32 -25.56 -9.78
CA LEU A 94 -16.87 -24.78 -10.89
C LEU A 94 -16.40 -23.32 -10.82
N PRO A 95 -16.20 -22.65 -11.98
CA PRO A 95 -15.93 -21.23 -12.00
C PRO A 95 -17.03 -20.45 -11.28
N ILE A 96 -16.64 -19.57 -10.35
CA ILE A 96 -17.57 -18.64 -9.70
C ILE A 96 -18.04 -17.65 -10.77
N MET A 97 -19.34 -17.63 -11.03
CA MET A 97 -19.94 -16.71 -11.98
C MET A 97 -20.33 -15.42 -11.26
N PRO A 98 -19.84 -14.24 -11.70
CA PRO A 98 -20.17 -12.99 -11.03
C PRO A 98 -21.67 -12.68 -11.13
N SER A 99 -22.30 -12.34 -10.01
CA SER A 99 -23.71 -11.95 -9.96
C SER A 99 -23.90 -10.61 -9.21
N PRO A 100 -24.81 -9.74 -9.68
CA PRO A 100 -25.06 -8.47 -9.00
C PRO A 100 -25.71 -8.69 -7.63
N PRO A 101 -25.52 -7.77 -6.66
CA PRO A 101 -26.15 -7.86 -5.34
C PRO A 101 -27.68 -7.82 -5.45
N GLN A 102 -28.35 -8.80 -4.83
CA GLN A 102 -29.82 -8.90 -4.83
C GLN A 102 -30.44 -8.65 -3.45
N ASP A 103 -29.67 -8.84 -2.38
CA ASP A 103 -30.12 -8.65 -1.00
C ASP A 103 -29.51 -7.39 -0.34
N PRO A 104 -30.13 -6.87 0.73
CA PRO A 104 -29.66 -5.65 1.40
C PRO A 104 -28.23 -5.74 1.98
N ALA A 105 -27.79 -6.91 2.44
CA ALA A 105 -26.46 -7.08 3.03
C ALA A 105 -25.38 -7.02 1.94
N SER A 106 -25.60 -7.74 0.83
CA SER A 106 -24.77 -7.69 -0.37
C SER A 106 -24.69 -6.27 -0.95
N LEU A 107 -25.81 -5.55 -1.00
CA LEU A 107 -25.84 -4.17 -1.48
C LEU A 107 -25.04 -3.23 -0.56
N LYS A 108 -25.15 -3.41 0.76
CA LYS A 108 -24.35 -2.67 1.75
C LYS A 108 -22.86 -2.96 1.59
N PHE A 109 -22.48 -4.22 1.35
CA PHE A 109 -21.09 -4.60 1.11
C PHE A 109 -20.54 -4.00 -0.19
N PHE A 110 -21.30 -4.07 -1.29
CA PHE A 110 -20.92 -3.41 -2.55
C PHE A 110 -20.73 -1.90 -2.36
N ASN A 111 -21.65 -1.22 -1.68
CA ASN A 111 -21.55 0.22 -1.42
C ASN A 111 -20.33 0.56 -0.57
N LEU A 112 -19.97 -0.29 0.40
CA LEU A 112 -18.72 -0.16 1.15
C LEU A 112 -17.51 -0.22 0.21
N LEU A 113 -17.38 -1.28 -0.61
CA LEU A 113 -16.24 -1.42 -1.53
C LEU A 113 -16.19 -0.25 -2.53
N LYS A 114 -17.34 0.19 -3.05
CA LYS A 114 -17.44 1.35 -3.93
C LYS A 114 -16.94 2.62 -3.24
N GLY A 115 -17.33 2.87 -1.99
CA GLY A 115 -16.85 4.01 -1.20
C GLY A 115 -15.34 3.95 -0.95
N LEU A 116 -14.82 2.79 -0.55
CA LEU A 116 -13.39 2.58 -0.34
C LEU A 116 -12.57 2.77 -1.62
N SER A 117 -13.12 2.40 -2.78
CA SER A 117 -12.47 2.56 -4.09
C SER A 117 -12.21 4.02 -4.50
N VAL A 118 -12.76 4.99 -3.78
CA VAL A 118 -12.51 6.43 -4.01
C VAL A 118 -11.19 6.86 -3.38
N THR A 119 -10.75 6.24 -2.29
CA THR A 119 -9.52 6.62 -1.56
C THR A 119 -8.30 6.82 -2.46
N PRO A 120 -7.87 5.84 -3.28
CA PRO A 120 -6.68 5.99 -4.11
C PRO A 120 -6.83 7.03 -5.22
N THR A 121 -8.06 7.38 -5.64
CA THR A 121 -8.28 8.39 -6.68
C THR A 121 -7.93 9.80 -6.22
N LYS A 122 -7.91 10.03 -4.91
CA LYS A 122 -7.53 11.33 -4.33
C LYS A 122 -6.03 11.61 -4.48
N TYR A 123 -5.21 10.57 -4.65
CA TYR A 123 -3.76 10.73 -4.80
C TYR A 123 -3.38 11.33 -6.15
N GLU A 124 -4.26 11.27 -7.15
CA GLU A 124 -3.97 11.72 -8.52
C GLU A 124 -4.04 13.25 -8.69
N ASN A 125 -4.19 14.02 -7.60
CA ASN A 125 -4.16 15.48 -7.66
C ASN A 125 -2.72 15.97 -7.89
N PRO A 126 -2.43 16.67 -9.01
CA PRO A 126 -1.06 17.09 -9.32
C PRO A 126 -0.44 18.01 -8.27
N GLY A 127 -1.20 18.99 -7.78
CA GLY A 127 -0.70 19.92 -6.76
C GLY A 127 -0.38 19.22 -5.43
N LEU A 128 -1.13 18.18 -5.07
CA LEU A 128 -0.81 17.35 -3.91
C LEU A 128 0.50 16.59 -4.10
N LEU A 129 0.71 16.02 -5.29
CA LEU A 129 1.93 15.26 -5.58
C LEU A 129 3.15 16.19 -5.63
N ASP A 130 3.01 17.40 -6.19
CA ASP A 130 4.07 18.41 -6.20
C ASP A 130 4.47 18.80 -4.77
N GLU A 131 3.48 19.08 -3.90
CA GLU A 131 3.73 19.42 -2.49
C GLU A 131 4.33 18.24 -1.71
N ALA A 132 3.93 17.01 -2.03
CA ALA A 132 4.53 15.81 -1.46
C ALA A 132 6.02 15.69 -1.85
N LEU A 133 6.36 15.96 -3.11
CA LEU A 133 7.75 15.95 -3.60
C LEU A 133 8.61 17.03 -2.94
N CYS A 134 8.05 18.20 -2.61
CA CYS A 134 8.76 19.24 -1.86
C CYS A 134 9.14 18.82 -0.43
N VAL A 135 8.41 17.88 0.15
CA VAL A 135 8.60 17.41 1.53
C VAL A 135 9.53 16.19 1.61
N ILE A 136 9.58 15.38 0.55
CA ILE A 136 10.44 14.21 0.46
C ILE A 136 11.91 14.67 0.27
N PRO A 137 12.89 14.17 1.05
CA PRO A 137 14.30 14.45 0.81
C PRO A 137 14.83 13.61 -0.36
N LEU A 138 14.44 14.00 -1.59
CA LEU A 138 14.66 13.25 -2.82
C LEU A 138 16.13 12.88 -3.04
N ASP A 139 17.05 13.83 -2.88
CA ASP A 139 18.49 13.59 -3.07
C ASP A 139 18.99 12.44 -2.21
N ARG A 140 18.66 12.47 -0.90
CA ARG A 140 19.04 11.41 0.04
C ARG A 140 18.43 10.06 -0.35
N LEU A 141 17.14 10.03 -0.67
CA LEU A 141 16.44 8.79 -1.02
C LEU A 141 17.01 8.18 -2.30
N TYR A 142 17.28 8.99 -3.33
CA TYR A 142 17.84 8.51 -4.58
C TYR A 142 19.28 8.03 -4.44
N SER A 143 20.11 8.70 -3.63
CA SER A 143 21.46 8.19 -3.29
C SER A 143 21.40 6.86 -2.54
N GLU A 144 20.55 6.74 -1.51
CA GLU A 144 20.38 5.47 -0.78
C GLU A 144 19.87 4.34 -1.70
N ALA A 145 18.94 4.65 -2.59
CA ALA A 145 18.39 3.68 -3.53
C ALA A 145 19.40 3.26 -4.60
N GLU A 146 20.25 4.18 -5.05
CA GLU A 146 21.32 3.90 -6.02
C GLU A 146 22.36 2.96 -5.41
N GLU A 147 22.85 3.25 -4.20
CA GLU A 147 23.78 2.38 -3.47
C GLU A 147 23.18 0.97 -3.28
N GLU A 148 21.94 0.89 -2.79
CA GLU A 148 21.25 -0.39 -2.56
C GLU A 148 21.07 -1.18 -3.87
N SER A 149 20.73 -0.50 -4.97
CA SER A 149 20.59 -1.14 -6.29
C SER A 149 21.93 -1.64 -6.84
N GLN A 150 23.00 -0.87 -6.69
CA GLN A 150 24.35 -1.28 -7.12
C GLN A 150 24.84 -2.51 -6.36
N ILE A 151 24.59 -2.57 -5.05
CA ILE A 151 24.92 -3.75 -4.23
C ILE A 151 24.17 -4.99 -4.75
N MET A 152 22.87 -4.89 -5.00
CA MET A 152 22.08 -6.02 -5.53
C MET A 152 22.53 -6.45 -6.93
N GLN A 153 22.91 -5.49 -7.79
CA GLN A 153 23.45 -5.79 -9.12
C GLN A 153 24.78 -6.54 -9.02
N ALA A 154 25.70 -6.08 -8.15
CA ALA A 154 26.98 -6.74 -7.94
C ALA A 154 26.82 -8.17 -7.38
N GLN A 155 25.90 -8.36 -6.42
CA GLN A 155 25.57 -9.68 -5.88
C GLN A 155 24.98 -10.60 -6.94
N ALA A 156 24.09 -10.10 -7.79
CA ALA A 156 23.53 -10.89 -8.88
C ALA A 156 24.59 -11.29 -9.91
N ALA A 157 25.50 -10.37 -10.24
CA ALA A 157 26.59 -10.63 -11.17
C ALA A 157 27.54 -11.71 -10.64
N SER A 158 27.81 -11.76 -9.33
CA SER A 158 28.71 -12.76 -8.74
C SER A 158 28.14 -14.18 -8.74
N VAL A 159 26.81 -14.34 -8.69
CA VAL A 159 26.13 -15.65 -8.70
C VAL A 159 25.53 -16.02 -10.07
N GLY A 160 25.74 -15.21 -11.11
CA GLY A 160 25.21 -15.46 -12.46
C GLY A 160 23.69 -15.30 -12.58
N GLY A 161 23.10 -14.37 -11.83
CA GLY A 161 21.65 -14.15 -11.74
C GLY A 161 21.19 -12.74 -12.11
N LYS A 162 19.93 -12.45 -11.83
CA LYS A 162 19.35 -11.09 -11.88
C LYS A 162 19.23 -10.54 -10.46
N PRO A 163 19.35 -9.21 -10.25
CA PRO A 163 19.12 -8.62 -8.95
C PRO A 163 17.71 -8.95 -8.47
N GLU A 164 17.55 -9.13 -7.17
CA GLU A 164 16.25 -9.46 -6.57
C GLU A 164 15.23 -8.33 -6.78
N TRP A 165 15.69 -7.08 -6.75
CA TRP A 165 14.87 -5.88 -6.85
C TRP A 165 15.47 -4.87 -7.83
N GLY A 166 14.60 -4.06 -8.45
CA GLY A 166 15.01 -2.97 -9.34
C GLY A 166 15.27 -1.67 -8.59
N TYR A 167 15.83 -0.67 -9.28
CA TYR A 167 16.09 0.65 -8.71
C TYR A 167 14.84 1.31 -8.10
N GLN A 168 13.69 1.25 -8.81
CA GLN A 168 12.43 1.80 -8.30
C GLN A 168 11.98 1.12 -7.00
N ASP A 169 12.21 -0.18 -6.85
CA ASP A 169 11.91 -0.90 -5.60
C ASP A 169 12.81 -0.41 -4.46
N CYS A 170 14.09 -0.17 -4.73
CA CYS A 170 15.03 0.45 -3.78
C CYS A 170 14.59 1.86 -3.36
N VAL A 171 14.04 2.67 -4.28
CA VAL A 171 13.46 3.98 -3.95
C VAL A 171 12.29 3.84 -2.98
N ILE A 172 11.39 2.87 -3.19
CA ILE A 172 10.27 2.63 -2.27
C ILE A 172 10.77 2.14 -0.91
N LYS A 173 11.81 1.31 -0.85
CA LYS A 173 12.43 0.88 0.41
C LYS A 173 13.06 2.05 1.17
N ALA A 174 13.77 2.94 0.48
CA ALA A 174 14.33 4.16 1.08
C ALA A 174 13.22 5.10 1.59
N LEU A 175 12.17 5.31 0.79
CA LEU A 175 10.99 6.07 1.16
C LEU A 175 10.29 5.49 2.40
N LEU A 176 10.15 4.17 2.47
CA LEU A 176 9.57 3.45 3.60
C LEU A 176 10.34 3.71 4.90
N ARG A 177 11.67 3.59 4.86
CA ARG A 177 12.55 3.88 6.01
C ARG A 177 12.43 5.33 6.45
N TRP A 178 12.52 6.28 5.52
CA TRP A 178 12.38 7.70 5.84
C TRP A 178 11.00 8.03 6.43
N PHE A 179 9.93 7.49 5.84
CA PHE A 179 8.57 7.76 6.28
C PHE A 179 8.38 7.35 7.75
N LYS A 180 8.76 6.13 8.09
CA LYS A 180 8.60 5.60 9.46
C LYS A 180 9.55 6.25 10.46
N ARG A 181 10.83 6.42 10.09
CA ARG A 181 11.88 6.81 11.03
C ARG A 181 12.01 8.32 11.20
N SER A 182 11.49 9.12 10.27
CA SER A 182 11.75 10.56 10.25
C SER A 182 10.50 11.40 10.00
N PHE A 183 9.60 10.97 9.11
CA PHE A 183 8.49 11.80 8.68
C PHE A 183 7.26 11.69 9.59
N PHE A 184 6.74 10.47 9.78
CA PHE A 184 5.40 10.24 10.32
C PHE A 184 5.46 9.59 11.71
N LYS A 185 4.59 10.04 12.63
CA LYS A 185 4.58 9.58 14.02
C LYS A 185 3.36 8.74 14.34
N PHE A 186 3.57 7.60 14.99
CA PHE A 186 2.49 6.77 15.47
C PHE A 186 1.93 7.38 16.75
N VAL A 187 0.60 7.50 16.83
CA VAL A 187 -0.08 8.06 18.00
C VAL A 187 -1.14 7.07 18.47
N ASN A 188 -0.86 6.41 19.60
CA ASN A 188 -1.87 5.64 20.29
C ASN A 188 -2.84 6.58 21.01
N ASN A 189 -2.33 7.29 22.03
CA ASN A 189 -3.02 8.39 22.71
C ASN A 189 -2.20 9.67 22.53
N PRO A 190 -2.83 10.81 22.20
CA PRO A 190 -2.12 12.08 22.10
C PRO A 190 -1.60 12.51 23.48
N PRO A 191 -0.35 13.00 23.62
CA PRO A 191 0.09 13.63 24.86
C PRO A 191 -0.64 14.97 25.05
N CYS A 192 -0.78 15.41 26.30
CA CYS A 192 -1.38 16.71 26.61
C CYS A 192 -0.52 17.86 26.06
N THR A 193 -1.10 18.81 25.34
CA THR A 193 -0.37 19.97 24.77
C THR A 193 0.03 20.99 25.83
N GLN A 194 -0.61 20.97 27.01
CA GLN A 194 -0.34 21.92 28.09
C GLN A 194 0.82 21.49 29.00
N CYS A 195 0.92 20.19 29.31
CA CYS A 195 1.90 19.68 30.28
C CYS A 195 2.68 18.44 29.82
N CYS A 196 2.46 17.97 28.59
CA CYS A 196 3.10 16.80 27.99
C CYS A 196 2.83 15.46 28.71
N MET A 197 2.01 15.45 29.77
CA MET A 197 1.64 14.23 30.47
C MET A 197 0.75 13.32 29.61
N PRO A 198 0.76 12.00 29.88
CA PRO A 198 -0.13 11.06 29.21
C PRO A 198 -1.61 11.45 29.33
N THR A 199 -2.41 10.94 28.40
CA THR A 199 -3.85 11.17 28.38
C THR A 199 -4.62 9.85 28.41
N ILE A 200 -5.84 9.94 28.95
CA ILE A 200 -6.78 8.83 29.13
C ILE A 200 -7.97 9.06 28.19
N ALA A 201 -8.34 8.03 27.43
CA ALA A 201 -9.44 8.11 26.47
C ALA A 201 -10.79 8.42 27.17
N GLN A 202 -11.57 9.31 26.58
CA GLN A 202 -12.90 9.72 27.04
C GLN A 202 -14.01 9.40 26.02
N GLY A 203 -13.66 8.65 24.96
CA GLY A 203 -14.58 8.28 23.89
C GLY A 203 -14.51 9.22 22.70
N MET A 204 -15.66 9.43 22.03
CA MET A 204 -15.75 10.22 20.81
C MET A 204 -16.44 11.55 21.05
N THR A 205 -16.05 12.56 20.30
CA THR A 205 -16.70 13.88 20.26
C THR A 205 -16.98 14.27 18.80
N PRO A 206 -18.03 15.07 18.52
CA PRO A 206 -18.26 15.57 17.17
C PRO A 206 -17.05 16.37 16.65
N PRO A 207 -16.68 16.23 15.37
CA PRO A 207 -15.69 17.12 14.76
C PRO A 207 -16.16 18.58 14.80
N SER A 208 -15.22 19.50 15.01
CA SER A 208 -15.48 20.93 14.84
C SER A 208 -15.72 21.26 13.36
N PRO A 209 -16.30 22.42 13.03
CA PRO A 209 -16.46 22.84 11.63
C PRO A 209 -15.13 22.87 10.87
N ASP A 210 -14.08 23.31 11.54
CA ASP A 210 -12.71 23.41 11.02
C ASP A 210 -12.06 22.02 10.81
N GLU A 211 -12.24 21.09 11.75
CA GLU A 211 -11.79 19.70 11.57
C GLU A 211 -12.55 18.99 10.44
N THR A 212 -13.85 19.26 10.31
CA THR A 212 -14.69 18.72 9.23
C THR A 212 -14.23 19.25 7.87
N ALA A 213 -13.94 20.55 7.77
CA ALA A 213 -13.44 21.19 6.56
C ALA A 213 -12.12 20.57 6.08
N ARG A 214 -11.31 20.03 7.00
CA ARG A 214 -10.05 19.33 6.70
C ARG A 214 -10.20 17.80 6.60
N GLY A 215 -11.43 17.32 6.47
CA GLY A 215 -11.71 15.90 6.17
C GLY A 215 -11.65 14.96 7.36
N ALA A 216 -11.81 15.46 8.60
CA ALA A 216 -12.06 14.60 9.76
C ALA A 216 -13.52 14.14 9.78
N THR A 217 -13.75 12.84 9.90
CA THR A 217 -15.10 12.27 10.03
C THR A 217 -15.47 11.92 11.46
N ARG A 218 -14.47 11.81 12.34
CA ARG A 218 -14.61 11.47 13.76
C ARG A 218 -13.45 12.04 14.55
N VAL A 219 -13.67 12.33 15.83
CA VAL A 219 -12.66 12.84 16.74
C VAL A 219 -12.68 12.05 18.04
N GLU A 220 -11.52 11.51 18.40
CA GLU A 220 -11.31 10.86 19.69
C GLU A 220 -10.99 11.95 20.72
N LEU A 221 -11.61 11.88 21.90
CA LEU A 221 -11.40 12.82 22.99
C LEU A 221 -10.59 12.15 24.09
N TYR A 222 -9.60 12.88 24.61
CA TYR A 222 -8.72 12.41 25.67
C TYR A 222 -8.65 13.45 26.78
N ARG A 223 -8.47 13.01 28.03
CA ARG A 223 -8.27 13.88 29.19
C ARG A 223 -6.87 13.66 29.75
N CYS A 224 -6.18 14.74 30.09
CA CYS A 224 -4.88 14.69 30.74
C CYS A 224 -4.95 13.87 32.05
N SER A 225 -3.98 12.99 32.26
CA SER A 225 -3.91 12.17 33.48
C SER A 225 -3.49 12.98 34.71
N GLU A 226 -2.87 14.15 34.53
CA GLU A 226 -2.45 15.03 35.62
C GLU A 226 -3.66 15.77 36.20
N PRO A 227 -4.07 15.49 37.46
CA PRO A 227 -5.28 16.05 38.04
C PRO A 227 -5.29 17.57 38.10
N ARG A 228 -4.13 18.20 38.25
CA ARG A 228 -4.00 19.67 38.26
C ARG A 228 -4.15 20.30 36.88
N CYS A 229 -3.85 19.55 35.82
CA CYS A 229 -3.99 20.00 34.45
C CYS A 229 -5.44 19.83 33.97
N GLY A 230 -5.95 18.59 34.02
CA GLY A 230 -7.32 18.27 33.63
C GLY A 230 -7.73 18.61 32.20
N ALA A 231 -6.81 19.12 31.36
CA ALA A 231 -7.06 19.57 29.99
C ALA A 231 -7.51 18.43 29.08
N TYR A 232 -8.19 18.80 27.99
CA TYR A 232 -8.67 17.85 26.99
C TYR A 232 -7.86 17.95 25.70
N GLU A 233 -7.53 16.79 25.14
CA GLU A 233 -6.91 16.66 23.84
C GLU A 233 -7.89 16.07 22.82
N ARG A 234 -7.98 16.72 21.67
CA ARG A 234 -8.74 16.25 20.52
C ARG A 234 -7.81 15.51 19.58
N PHE A 235 -8.23 14.35 19.10
CA PHE A 235 -7.50 13.60 18.09
C PHE A 235 -8.40 13.33 16.88
N PRO A 236 -8.47 14.28 15.92
CA PRO A 236 -9.26 14.12 14.72
C PRO A 236 -8.66 13.05 13.81
N ARG A 237 -9.52 12.17 13.29
CA ARG A 237 -9.15 11.11 12.36
C ARG A 237 -9.31 11.61 10.94
N TYR A 238 -8.24 12.18 10.39
CA TYR A 238 -8.23 12.79 9.06
C TYR A 238 -8.12 11.74 7.96
N SER A 239 -8.97 11.87 6.93
CA SER A 239 -8.88 11.07 5.70
C SER A 239 -8.27 11.84 4.52
N ASP A 240 -8.12 13.15 4.66
CA ASP A 240 -7.49 14.00 3.66
C ASP A 240 -5.97 13.98 3.80
N VAL A 241 -5.29 13.57 2.72
CA VAL A 241 -3.84 13.47 2.64
C VAL A 241 -3.14 14.82 2.72
N TRP A 242 -3.78 15.91 2.30
CA TRP A 242 -3.28 17.27 2.54
C TRP A 242 -3.11 17.56 4.02
N GLN A 243 -4.09 17.16 4.81
CA GLN A 243 -4.02 17.34 6.26
C GLN A 243 -2.96 16.44 6.88
N LEU A 244 -2.80 15.20 6.38
CA LEU A 244 -1.80 14.27 6.90
C LEU A 244 -0.36 14.72 6.62
N LEU A 245 -0.10 15.43 5.51
CA LEU A 245 1.18 16.07 5.24
C LEU A 245 1.56 17.13 6.30
N GLN A 246 0.56 17.81 6.85
CA GLN A 246 0.73 18.83 7.89
C GLN A 246 0.84 18.21 9.29
N THR A 247 -0.07 17.29 9.65
CA THR A 247 -0.10 16.71 10.99
C THR A 247 1.03 15.73 11.23
N ARG A 248 1.45 15.00 10.18
CA ARG A 248 2.54 14.01 10.19
C ARG A 248 2.39 12.97 11.30
N ARG A 249 1.15 12.62 11.65
CA ARG A 249 0.85 11.70 12.75
C ARG A 249 -0.48 11.00 12.57
N GLY A 250 -0.61 9.81 13.14
CA GLY A 250 -1.84 9.03 13.12
C GLY A 250 -1.65 7.58 13.54
N ARG A 251 -2.61 6.72 13.18
CA ARG A 251 -2.52 5.26 13.33
C ARG A 251 -2.40 4.61 11.95
N ALA A 252 -2.49 3.28 11.88
CA ALA A 252 -2.35 2.51 10.63
C ALA A 252 -3.15 3.08 9.44
N GLY A 253 -4.37 3.56 9.67
CA GLY A 253 -5.20 4.22 8.66
C GLY A 253 -4.52 5.43 8.01
N GLU A 254 -4.13 6.40 8.83
CA GLU A 254 -3.45 7.62 8.38
C GLU A 254 -2.06 7.33 7.79
N TRP A 255 -1.33 6.40 8.40
CA TRP A 255 -0.02 5.95 7.93
C TRP A 255 -0.10 5.38 6.51
N ALA A 256 -0.98 4.40 6.27
CA ALA A 256 -1.13 3.79 4.96
C ALA A 256 -1.63 4.79 3.91
N ASN A 257 -2.56 5.68 4.28
CA ASN A 257 -3.11 6.69 3.37
C ASN A 257 -2.04 7.70 2.90
N CYS A 258 -1.28 8.27 3.86
CA CYS A 258 -0.23 9.23 3.55
C CYS A 258 0.95 8.56 2.81
N PHE A 259 1.36 7.37 3.23
CA PHE A 259 2.44 6.63 2.58
C PHE A 259 2.08 6.21 1.15
N SER A 260 0.86 5.70 0.92
CA SER A 260 0.36 5.39 -0.43
C SER A 260 0.45 6.60 -1.36
N MET A 261 0.10 7.79 -0.87
CA MET A 261 0.22 9.04 -1.62
C MET A 261 1.69 9.37 -1.94
N PHE A 262 2.62 9.22 -1.00
CA PHE A 262 4.04 9.44 -1.28
C PHE A 262 4.62 8.44 -2.29
N CYS A 263 4.23 7.15 -2.22
CA CYS A 263 4.60 6.18 -3.25
C CYS A 263 4.11 6.64 -4.64
N ARG A 264 2.90 7.20 -4.71
CA ARG A 264 2.35 7.74 -5.95
C ARG A 264 3.11 8.98 -6.43
N ALA A 265 3.57 9.85 -5.51
CA ALA A 265 4.35 11.05 -5.80
C ALA A 265 5.70 10.72 -6.43
N VAL A 266 6.41 9.70 -5.93
CA VAL A 266 7.69 9.23 -6.53
C VAL A 266 7.49 8.37 -7.78
N GLY A 267 6.28 8.35 -8.35
CA GLY A 267 5.98 7.71 -9.64
C GLY A 267 5.66 6.21 -9.58
N ALA A 268 5.43 5.62 -8.41
CA ALA A 268 5.00 4.23 -8.33
C ALA A 268 3.50 4.09 -8.65
N ARG A 269 3.13 2.92 -9.19
CA ARG A 269 1.74 2.48 -9.24
C ARG A 269 1.37 1.93 -7.87
N VAL A 270 0.27 2.42 -7.32
CA VAL A 270 -0.11 2.17 -5.93
C VAL A 270 -1.51 1.59 -5.84
N ARG A 271 -1.69 0.65 -4.91
CA ARG A 271 -2.99 0.27 -4.38
C ARG A 271 -3.02 0.48 -2.87
N TRP A 272 -4.14 0.99 -2.39
CA TRP A 272 -4.48 1.01 -0.97
C TRP A 272 -5.28 -0.26 -0.65
N VAL A 273 -4.78 -1.07 0.28
CA VAL A 273 -5.37 -2.37 0.63
C VAL A 273 -6.19 -2.23 1.89
N TRP A 274 -7.46 -2.59 1.78
CA TRP A 274 -8.38 -2.70 2.91
C TRP A 274 -8.45 -4.14 3.40
N ASN A 275 -8.29 -4.31 4.71
CA ASN A 275 -8.57 -5.56 5.40
C ASN A 275 -9.81 -5.38 6.31
N ALA A 276 -10.74 -6.34 6.27
CA ALA A 276 -11.98 -6.30 7.02
C ALA A 276 -11.81 -6.32 8.54
N GLU A 277 -10.66 -6.81 9.04
CA GLU A 277 -10.27 -6.89 10.45
C GLU A 277 -9.54 -5.62 10.95
N ASP A 278 -10.02 -4.45 10.50
CA ASP A 278 -9.59 -3.10 10.90
C ASP A 278 -8.09 -2.84 10.72
N HIS A 279 -7.58 -3.23 9.54
CA HIS A 279 -6.20 -2.93 9.16
C HIS A 279 -6.13 -2.52 7.69
N VAL A 280 -5.10 -1.74 7.34
CA VAL A 280 -4.92 -1.22 5.99
C VAL A 280 -3.42 -1.05 5.72
N TRP A 281 -3.01 -1.23 4.48
CA TRP A 281 -1.62 -1.09 4.05
C TRP A 281 -1.54 -0.74 2.56
N THR A 282 -0.32 -0.75 2.00
CA THR A 282 -0.05 -0.34 0.62
C THR A 282 0.43 -1.52 -0.21
N GLU A 283 0.06 -1.56 -1.48
CA GLU A 283 0.76 -2.37 -2.49
C GLU A 283 1.36 -1.45 -3.54
N VAL A 284 2.59 -1.73 -3.95
CA VAL A 284 3.25 -1.04 -5.09
C VAL A 284 3.52 -2.05 -6.21
N TYR A 285 3.39 -1.62 -7.47
CA TYR A 285 3.75 -2.50 -8.58
C TYR A 285 5.25 -2.41 -8.84
N SER A 286 5.95 -3.54 -8.75
CA SER A 286 7.35 -3.64 -9.17
C SER A 286 7.41 -3.99 -10.65
N GLU A 287 7.91 -3.06 -11.48
CA GLU A 287 8.15 -3.34 -12.91
C GLU A 287 9.25 -4.39 -13.09
N HIS A 288 10.22 -4.45 -12.17
CA HIS A 288 11.30 -5.44 -12.18
C HIS A 288 10.79 -6.85 -11.94
N GLN A 289 10.00 -7.04 -10.87
CA GLN A 289 9.41 -8.34 -10.52
C GLN A 289 8.12 -8.65 -11.29
N ARG A 290 7.57 -7.65 -12.00
CA ARG A 290 6.32 -7.72 -12.76
C ARG A 290 5.12 -8.20 -11.93
N ARG A 291 5.05 -7.77 -10.67
CA ARG A 291 3.97 -8.10 -9.73
C ARG A 291 3.73 -7.00 -8.71
N TRP A 292 2.59 -7.08 -8.05
CA TRP A 292 2.30 -6.26 -6.87
C TRP A 292 3.10 -6.75 -5.67
N VAL A 293 3.66 -5.79 -4.92
CA VAL A 293 4.51 -6.00 -3.76
C VAL A 293 3.83 -5.37 -2.55
N HIS A 294 3.74 -6.15 -1.47
CA HIS A 294 3.21 -5.67 -0.20
C HIS A 294 4.16 -4.65 0.44
N VAL A 295 3.61 -3.54 0.94
CA VAL A 295 4.35 -2.54 1.72
C VAL A 295 3.52 -2.06 2.91
N ASP A 296 4.07 -2.21 4.11
CA ASP A 296 3.47 -1.70 5.34
C ASP A 296 4.36 -0.63 5.96
N ALA A 297 3.88 0.62 5.90
CA ALA A 297 4.56 1.78 6.44
C ALA A 297 4.67 1.75 7.97
N CYS A 298 3.64 1.27 8.67
CA CYS A 298 3.66 1.19 10.12
C CYS A 298 4.73 0.22 10.60
N GLU A 299 4.94 -0.86 9.86
CA GLU A 299 5.83 -1.95 10.25
C GLU A 299 7.23 -1.85 9.61
N GLU A 300 7.44 -0.94 8.66
CA GLU A 300 8.62 -0.92 7.78
C GLU A 300 8.80 -2.23 6.98
N ALA A 301 7.70 -2.92 6.69
CA ALA A 301 7.74 -4.22 6.03
C ALA A 301 7.62 -4.07 4.52
N PHE A 302 8.59 -4.62 3.79
CA PHE A 302 8.58 -4.70 2.32
C PHE A 302 8.52 -6.17 1.89
N ASP A 303 7.62 -6.49 0.97
CA ASP A 303 7.36 -7.84 0.43
C ASP A 303 7.12 -8.96 1.46
N ASN A 304 6.50 -8.61 2.60
CA ASN A 304 6.16 -9.57 3.65
C ASN A 304 4.63 -9.76 3.82
N PRO A 305 3.91 -10.30 2.83
CA PRO A 305 2.45 -10.41 2.90
C PRO A 305 1.95 -11.44 3.94
N ARG A 306 2.83 -12.30 4.47
CA ARG A 306 2.48 -13.29 5.51
C ARG A 306 2.52 -12.72 6.93
N LEU A 307 2.97 -11.47 7.08
CA LEU A 307 3.12 -10.76 8.35
C LEU A 307 1.86 -10.84 9.21
N TYR A 308 0.69 -10.58 8.63
CA TYR A 308 -0.55 -10.45 9.41
C TYR A 308 -1.16 -11.80 9.80
N ALA A 309 -1.37 -12.67 8.81
CA ALA A 309 -2.05 -13.94 9.03
C ALA A 309 -1.21 -14.90 9.88
N GLU A 310 0.10 -14.94 9.61
CA GLU A 310 1.01 -15.92 10.20
C GLU A 310 1.89 -15.32 11.28
N GLY A 311 2.48 -14.15 11.01
CA GLY A 311 3.30 -13.44 12.00
C GLY A 311 2.47 -13.00 13.21
N TRP A 312 1.39 -12.25 12.98
CA TRP A 312 0.50 -11.76 14.04
C TRP A 312 -0.61 -12.74 14.42
N ARG A 313 -0.67 -13.89 13.75
CA ARG A 313 -1.70 -14.93 13.97
C ARG A 313 -3.12 -14.41 13.83
N ARG A 314 -3.36 -13.43 12.95
CA ARG A 314 -4.70 -12.91 12.70
C ARG A 314 -5.50 -13.84 11.80
N LYS A 315 -6.80 -13.98 12.12
CA LYS A 315 -7.79 -14.58 11.23
C LYS A 315 -8.33 -13.49 10.31
N ILE A 316 -8.30 -13.70 8.99
CA ILE A 316 -8.63 -12.66 8.00
C ILE A 316 -9.69 -13.17 7.02
N SER A 317 -10.74 -12.39 6.79
CA SER A 317 -11.84 -12.72 5.88
C SER A 317 -11.66 -12.09 4.49
N TYR A 318 -11.41 -10.78 4.42
CA TYR A 318 -11.30 -10.04 3.17
C TYR A 318 -10.08 -9.12 3.19
N CYS A 319 -9.26 -9.22 2.13
CA CYS A 319 -8.32 -8.17 1.74
C CYS A 319 -8.65 -7.71 0.32
N VAL A 320 -9.03 -6.45 0.14
CA VAL A 320 -9.34 -5.87 -1.18
C VAL A 320 -8.41 -4.71 -1.46
N ALA A 321 -7.69 -4.79 -2.57
CA ALA A 321 -6.78 -3.75 -3.01
C ALA A 321 -7.52 -2.80 -3.99
N PHE A 322 -7.38 -1.50 -3.77
CA PHE A 322 -7.97 -0.45 -4.61
C PHE A 322 -6.87 0.44 -5.18
N GLY A 323 -6.87 0.68 -6.49
CA GLY A 323 -5.99 1.63 -7.17
C GLY A 323 -6.75 2.49 -8.17
N ILE A 324 -6.06 3.39 -8.86
CA ILE A 324 -6.66 4.22 -9.91
C ILE A 324 -7.24 3.38 -11.06
N ASP A 325 -6.62 2.22 -11.32
CA ASP A 325 -7.00 1.28 -12.39
C ASP A 325 -8.17 0.35 -12.01
N GLY A 326 -8.65 0.33 -10.76
CA GLY A 326 -9.72 -0.56 -10.32
C GLY A 326 -9.50 -1.22 -8.96
N ALA A 327 -10.08 -2.41 -8.80
CA ALA A 327 -9.96 -3.20 -7.59
C ALA A 327 -9.60 -4.67 -7.89
N THR A 328 -9.04 -5.35 -6.88
CA THR A 328 -8.74 -6.78 -6.89
C THR A 328 -8.94 -7.36 -5.49
N ASP A 329 -9.57 -8.53 -5.38
CA ASP A 329 -9.54 -9.31 -4.14
C ASP A 329 -8.16 -9.97 -4.02
N VAL A 330 -7.37 -9.48 -3.06
CA VAL A 330 -5.99 -9.93 -2.82
C VAL A 330 -5.90 -10.82 -1.58
N THR A 331 -7.03 -11.33 -1.06
CA THR A 331 -7.07 -12.17 0.15
C THR A 331 -6.08 -13.34 0.07
N ARG A 332 -5.97 -14.01 -1.09
CA ARG A 332 -5.04 -15.14 -1.31
C ARG A 332 -3.56 -14.73 -1.22
N ARG A 333 -3.24 -13.43 -1.37
CA ARG A 333 -1.89 -12.90 -1.14
C ARG A 333 -1.50 -12.95 0.33
N TYR A 334 -2.44 -12.59 1.21
CA TYR A 334 -2.21 -12.42 2.65
C TYR A 334 -2.62 -13.64 3.47
N VAL A 335 -3.52 -14.47 2.96
CA VAL A 335 -4.03 -15.68 3.60
C VAL A 335 -3.72 -16.88 2.71
N ARG A 336 -2.51 -17.42 2.86
CA ARG A 336 -2.02 -18.55 2.04
C ARG A 336 -2.81 -19.83 2.30
N ASN A 337 -3.04 -20.14 3.58
CA ASN A 337 -3.86 -21.25 4.02
C ASN A 337 -5.14 -20.71 4.67
N PHE A 338 -6.23 -20.70 3.89
CA PHE A 338 -7.51 -20.17 4.35
C PHE A 338 -8.15 -21.04 5.44
N ASN A 339 -7.93 -22.35 5.45
CA ASN A 339 -8.42 -23.23 6.52
C ASN A 339 -7.80 -22.84 7.88
N LYS A 340 -6.50 -22.53 7.88
CA LYS A 340 -5.75 -22.20 9.10
C LYS A 340 -5.85 -20.73 9.50
N HIS A 341 -5.87 -19.81 8.56
CA HIS A 341 -5.81 -18.37 8.84
C HIS A 341 -6.99 -17.55 8.30
N GLY A 342 -7.91 -18.18 7.57
CA GLY A 342 -9.11 -17.54 7.07
C GLY A 342 -10.18 -17.38 8.15
N SER A 343 -10.98 -16.33 7.98
CA SER A 343 -12.22 -16.08 8.72
C SER A 343 -13.42 -16.20 7.75
N PRO A 344 -14.60 -16.66 8.18
CA PRO A 344 -15.77 -16.79 7.31
C PRO A 344 -16.09 -15.50 6.54
N ARG A 345 -16.34 -15.65 5.24
CA ARG A 345 -16.68 -14.55 4.34
C ARG A 345 -18.19 -14.45 4.19
N THR A 346 -18.83 -13.81 5.17
CA THR A 346 -20.30 -13.76 5.31
C THR A 346 -20.94 -12.42 4.95
N ARG A 347 -20.15 -11.42 4.50
CA ARG A 347 -20.69 -10.08 4.19
C ARG A 347 -21.43 -10.03 2.84
N ALA A 348 -21.09 -10.93 1.92
CA ALA A 348 -21.73 -11.14 0.62
C ALA A 348 -21.30 -12.52 0.09
N SER A 349 -22.03 -13.08 -0.88
CA SER A 349 -21.60 -14.30 -1.58
C SER A 349 -20.37 -14.03 -2.46
N GLU A 350 -19.57 -15.06 -2.77
CA GLU A 350 -18.35 -14.88 -3.57
C GLU A 350 -18.65 -14.39 -4.99
N GLU A 351 -19.80 -14.75 -5.56
CA GLU A 351 -20.30 -14.24 -6.84
C GLU A 351 -20.50 -12.72 -6.79
N VAL A 352 -21.07 -12.21 -5.70
CA VAL A 352 -21.28 -10.77 -5.48
C VAL A 352 -19.96 -10.06 -5.21
N VAL A 353 -19.04 -10.66 -4.46
CA VAL A 353 -17.69 -10.09 -4.27
C VAL A 353 -17.01 -9.94 -5.63
N LEU A 354 -17.00 -11.01 -6.43
CA LEU A 354 -16.38 -11.01 -7.75
C LEU A 354 -16.99 -9.96 -8.67
N TRP A 355 -18.33 -9.90 -8.73
CA TRP A 355 -19.05 -8.90 -9.51
C TRP A 355 -18.73 -7.48 -9.05
N SER A 356 -18.69 -7.23 -7.74
CA SER A 356 -18.38 -5.92 -7.15
C SER A 356 -17.00 -5.42 -7.59
N ILE A 357 -16.00 -6.30 -7.56
CA ILE A 357 -14.65 -6.02 -8.02
C ILE A 357 -14.62 -5.72 -9.53
N HIS A 358 -15.33 -6.51 -10.33
CA HIS A 358 -15.43 -6.33 -11.78
C HIS A 358 -16.11 -5.00 -12.13
N GLU A 359 -17.17 -4.64 -11.40
CA GLU A 359 -17.90 -3.41 -11.62
C GLU A 359 -17.07 -2.16 -11.29
N ILE A 360 -16.29 -2.20 -10.20
CA ILE A 360 -15.34 -1.12 -9.88
C ILE A 360 -14.27 -1.01 -10.96
N ARG A 361 -13.69 -2.14 -11.40
CA ARG A 361 -12.69 -2.19 -12.46
C ARG A 361 -13.23 -1.64 -13.79
N ARG A 362 -14.43 -2.06 -14.19
CA ARG A 362 -15.12 -1.58 -15.40
C ARG A 362 -15.23 -0.06 -15.38
N LYS A 363 -15.77 0.51 -14.30
CA LYS A 363 -15.93 1.96 -14.13
C LYS A 363 -14.62 2.74 -14.19
N ARG A 364 -13.52 2.19 -13.65
CA ARG A 364 -12.21 2.84 -13.71
C ARG A 364 -11.58 2.82 -15.10
N ARG A 365 -11.90 1.81 -15.90
CA ARG A 365 -11.23 1.56 -17.20
C ARG A 365 -12.08 1.91 -18.42
N GLU A 366 -13.37 2.20 -18.26
CA GLU A 366 -14.31 2.43 -19.38
C GLU A 366 -13.88 3.56 -20.33
N ASN A 367 -13.21 4.60 -19.79
CA ASN A 367 -12.73 5.75 -20.56
C ASN A 367 -11.23 5.67 -20.93
N MET A 368 -10.57 4.53 -20.70
CA MET A 368 -9.15 4.35 -21.05
C MET A 368 -8.97 3.93 -22.51
N ALA A 369 -7.79 4.20 -23.08
CA ALA A 369 -7.42 3.70 -24.40
C ALA A 369 -7.43 2.15 -24.44
N LYS A 370 -7.83 1.57 -25.57
CA LYS A 370 -7.92 0.10 -25.73
C LYS A 370 -6.58 -0.61 -25.50
N SER A 371 -5.46 0.03 -25.84
CA SER A 371 -4.10 -0.47 -25.57
C SER A 371 -3.83 -0.60 -24.07
N ASP A 372 -4.23 0.39 -23.27
CA ASP A 372 -4.07 0.37 -21.81
C ASP A 372 -5.00 -0.67 -21.17
N GLN A 373 -6.25 -0.76 -21.63
CA GLN A 373 -7.17 -1.79 -21.17
C GLN A 373 -6.60 -3.20 -21.41
N ALA A 374 -6.04 -3.45 -22.61
CA ALA A 374 -5.43 -4.73 -22.95
C ALA A 374 -4.16 -5.02 -22.13
N ARG A 375 -3.33 -4.01 -21.86
CA ARG A 375 -2.15 -4.15 -20.98
C ARG A 375 -2.57 -4.51 -19.56
N LEU A 376 -3.51 -3.76 -18.98
CA LEU A 376 -4.01 -4.00 -17.63
C LEU A 376 -4.70 -5.36 -17.50
N MET A 377 -5.41 -5.83 -18.52
CA MET A 377 -6.00 -7.17 -18.53
C MET A 377 -4.93 -8.28 -18.44
N LYS A 378 -3.82 -8.14 -19.17
CA LYS A 378 -2.69 -9.10 -19.08
C LYS A 378 -2.03 -9.08 -17.70
N GLU A 379 -1.97 -7.93 -17.05
CA GLU A 379 -1.48 -7.80 -15.68
C GLU A 379 -2.43 -8.44 -14.66
N ASP A 380 -3.74 -8.21 -14.79
CA ASP A 380 -4.77 -8.86 -13.95
C ASP A 380 -4.69 -10.39 -14.08
N GLU A 381 -4.54 -10.92 -15.30
CA GLU A 381 -4.39 -12.35 -15.53
C GLU A 381 -3.11 -12.92 -14.90
N ARG A 382 -2.03 -12.15 -14.91
CA ARG A 382 -0.77 -12.53 -14.24
C ARG A 382 -0.94 -12.58 -12.73
N GLU A 383 -1.58 -11.57 -12.17
CA GLU A 383 -1.92 -11.52 -10.75
C GLU A 383 -2.84 -12.69 -10.36
N GLU A 384 -3.88 -12.98 -11.14
CA GLU A 384 -4.76 -14.12 -10.85
C GLU A 384 -4.01 -15.47 -10.89
N ARG A 385 -3.08 -15.67 -11.83
CA ARG A 385 -2.21 -16.86 -11.84
C ARG A 385 -1.35 -16.95 -10.58
N GLU A 386 -0.76 -15.83 -10.16
CA GLU A 386 0.00 -15.73 -8.92
C GLU A 386 -0.87 -16.12 -7.70
N LEU A 387 -2.05 -15.49 -7.59
CA LEU A 387 -3.01 -15.71 -6.51
C LEU A 387 -3.49 -17.16 -6.41
N ARG A 388 -3.76 -17.80 -7.56
CA ARG A 388 -4.10 -19.24 -7.63
C ARG A 388 -2.92 -20.13 -7.24
N GLY A 389 -1.70 -19.77 -7.66
CA GLY A 389 -0.48 -20.50 -7.32
C GLY A 389 -0.28 -20.63 -5.81
N PHE A 390 -0.60 -19.58 -5.05
CA PHE A 390 -0.51 -19.60 -3.59
C PHE A 390 -1.51 -20.56 -2.95
N THR A 391 -2.76 -20.59 -3.43
CA THR A 391 -3.77 -21.54 -2.94
C THR A 391 -3.38 -22.98 -3.28
N ALA A 392 -2.89 -23.21 -4.51
CA ALA A 392 -2.44 -24.54 -4.94
C ALA A 392 -1.25 -25.03 -4.11
N SER A 393 -0.27 -24.16 -3.84
CA SER A 393 0.89 -24.49 -3.00
C SER A 393 0.49 -24.83 -1.56
N ALA A 394 -0.44 -24.07 -0.97
CA ALA A 394 -0.94 -24.35 0.37
C ALA A 394 -1.69 -25.69 0.44
N LEU A 395 -2.51 -26.01 -0.57
CA LEU A 395 -3.22 -27.28 -0.66
C LEU A 395 -2.24 -28.46 -0.84
N ALA A 396 -1.23 -28.31 -1.70
CA ALA A 396 -0.20 -29.34 -1.91
C ALA A 396 0.59 -29.63 -0.63
N ALA A 397 0.94 -28.58 0.14
CA ALA A 397 1.60 -28.74 1.43
C ALA A 397 0.72 -29.49 2.45
N GLU A 398 -0.60 -29.25 2.44
CA GLU A 398 -1.55 -29.96 3.31
C GLU A 398 -1.67 -31.44 2.94
N ILE A 399 -1.77 -31.76 1.65
CA ILE A 399 -1.81 -33.14 1.14
C ILE A 399 -0.54 -33.91 1.52
N ASN A 400 0.64 -33.30 1.36
CA ASN A 400 1.91 -33.91 1.73
C ASN A 400 2.02 -34.22 3.24
N ASN A 401 1.33 -33.45 4.09
CA ASN A 401 1.30 -33.70 5.53
C ASN A 401 0.27 -34.77 5.95
N ILE A 402 -0.68 -35.10 5.09
CA ILE A 402 -1.72 -36.12 5.33
C ILE A 402 -1.27 -37.50 4.82
N LEU A 403 -0.45 -37.55 3.76
CA LEU A 403 0.04 -38.82 3.21
C LEU A 403 1.08 -39.46 4.15
N PRO A 404 0.94 -40.76 4.50
CA PRO A 404 1.93 -41.45 5.31
C PRO A 404 3.29 -41.45 4.61
N ARG A 405 4.36 -41.19 5.39
CA ARG A 405 5.77 -41.26 4.95
C ARG A 405 6.17 -42.59 4.28
N SER A 406 5.35 -43.63 4.34
CA SER A 406 5.62 -44.94 3.73
C SER A 406 5.32 -45.03 2.22
N LEU A 407 4.67 -44.04 1.61
CA LEU A 407 4.34 -44.06 0.18
C LEU A 407 5.21 -43.14 -0.70
N VAL A 408 6.05 -42.30 -0.10
CA VAL A 408 6.99 -41.45 -0.84
C VAL A 408 8.32 -42.19 -0.96
N GLY A 409 8.45 -42.93 -2.04
CA GLY A 409 9.68 -43.65 -2.37
C GLY A 409 10.84 -42.71 -2.69
N ARG A 410 11.89 -42.87 -1.87
CA ARG A 410 13.34 -42.78 -2.14
C ARG A 410 14.16 -41.52 -1.76
N PRO A 411 15.43 -41.77 -1.40
CA PRO A 411 16.28 -40.92 -0.56
C PRO A 411 17.19 -40.03 -1.41
N ASP A 412 17.43 -38.80 -0.93
CA ASP A 412 18.63 -37.97 -1.20
C ASP A 412 18.49 -36.55 -0.61
N ALA A 413 17.35 -36.21 0.01
CA ALA A 413 17.14 -34.90 0.63
C ALA A 413 17.89 -34.68 1.96
N GLN A 414 18.41 -35.74 2.60
CA GLN A 414 19.05 -35.61 3.92
C GLN A 414 20.42 -34.90 3.84
N LYS A 415 21.20 -35.13 2.77
CA LYS A 415 22.52 -34.52 2.62
C LYS A 415 22.47 -33.00 2.36
N HIS A 416 21.36 -32.48 1.83
CA HIS A 416 21.23 -31.05 1.53
C HIS A 416 20.66 -30.24 2.71
N ALA A 417 19.91 -30.89 3.60
CA ALA A 417 19.40 -30.29 4.83
C ALA A 417 20.52 -30.11 5.87
N ASP A 418 21.40 -31.10 6.00
CA ASP A 418 22.51 -31.05 6.95
C ASP A 418 23.54 -29.97 6.55
N ALA A 419 23.81 -29.81 5.24
CA ALA A 419 24.69 -28.76 4.72
C ALA A 419 24.13 -27.33 4.89
N LEU A 420 22.81 -27.16 4.79
CA LEU A 420 22.14 -25.88 5.05
C LEU A 420 22.15 -25.53 6.54
N GLN A 421 22.04 -26.54 7.41
CA GLN A 421 22.01 -26.36 8.86
C GLN A 421 23.40 -26.12 9.45
N GLU A 422 24.46 -26.70 8.87
CA GLU A 422 25.86 -26.33 9.16
C GLU A 422 26.15 -24.89 8.72
N ALA A 423 25.76 -24.49 7.50
CA ALA A 423 25.95 -23.11 7.02
C ALA A 423 25.20 -22.07 7.87
N GLN A 424 24.00 -22.42 8.37
CA GLN A 424 23.22 -21.55 9.26
C GLN A 424 23.85 -21.46 10.67
N SER A 425 24.46 -22.54 11.15
CA SER A 425 25.15 -22.58 12.45
C SER A 425 26.49 -21.84 12.42
N GLU A 426 27.23 -21.93 11.31
CA GLU A 426 28.43 -21.12 11.07
C GLU A 426 28.12 -19.62 10.99
N TRP A 427 27.02 -19.24 10.32
CA TRP A 427 26.58 -17.85 10.22
C TRP A 427 26.16 -17.24 11.57
N LEU A 428 25.59 -18.05 12.47
CA LEU A 428 25.21 -17.63 13.82
C LEU A 428 26.41 -17.54 14.77
N SER A 429 27.39 -18.43 14.63
CA SER A 429 28.61 -18.42 15.46
C SER A 429 29.50 -17.20 15.17
N ALA A 430 29.50 -16.72 13.92
CA ALA A 430 30.27 -15.53 13.49
C ALA A 430 29.81 -14.19 14.11
N ARG A 431 28.66 -14.14 14.80
CA ARG A 431 28.18 -12.94 15.53
C ARG A 431 28.38 -13.01 17.05
N GLY A 432 28.96 -14.09 17.57
CA GLY A 432 29.05 -14.35 19.02
C GLY A 432 30.30 -13.84 19.74
N HIS A 433 31.28 -13.26 19.06
CA HIS A 433 32.54 -12.85 19.70
C HIS A 433 32.89 -11.38 19.44
N GLY A 434 32.69 -10.55 20.47
CA GLY A 434 33.01 -9.13 20.45
C GLY A 434 32.76 -8.43 21.79
N HIS A 435 33.48 -8.86 22.83
CA HIS A 435 33.87 -8.12 24.05
C HIS A 435 32.83 -7.66 25.08
N SER A 436 32.70 -8.47 26.14
CA SER A 436 32.60 -8.01 27.53
C SER A 436 33.98 -8.14 28.19
N GLY A 437 34.51 -7.03 28.73
CA GLY A 437 35.76 -6.96 29.50
C GLY A 437 35.50 -6.65 30.97
N PRO A 438 36.38 -7.06 31.91
CA PRO A 438 35.96 -7.56 33.22
C PRO A 438 36.06 -6.55 34.36
N ASP A 439 35.17 -6.75 35.32
CA ASP A 439 35.21 -6.22 36.68
C ASP A 439 36.38 -6.84 37.48
N ARG A 440 37.17 -6.00 38.16
CA ARG A 440 38.17 -6.42 39.15
C ARG A 440 37.84 -5.75 40.48
N SER A 441 37.62 -6.60 41.46
CA SER A 441 37.44 -6.30 42.87
C SER A 441 38.71 -5.77 43.55
N ARG A 442 38.47 -4.90 44.56
CA ARG A 442 39.18 -4.73 45.86
C ARG A 442 40.69 -4.43 45.86
N ASP A 443 41.11 -3.28 46.41
CA ASP A 443 41.36 -3.08 47.85
C ASP A 443 41.93 -1.68 48.18
N GLY A 444 41.40 -1.06 49.25
CA GLY A 444 42.13 -0.39 50.32
C GLY A 444 42.82 0.97 50.11
N ARG A 445 42.16 2.06 50.53
CA ARG A 445 42.50 2.84 51.75
C ARG A 445 41.50 3.96 51.99
#